data_AF-A0A7J4KLP1-F1
#
_entry.id   AF-A0A7J4KLP1-F1
#
_cell.length_a   1.000
_cell.length_b   1.000
_cell.length_c   1.000
_cell.angle_alpha   90.00
_cell.angle_beta   90.00
_cell.angle_gamma   90.00
#
_symmetry.space_group_name_H-M   'P 1'
#
loop_
_entity.id
_entity.type
_entity.pdbx_description
1 polymer ?
#
loop_
_entity_poly.entity_id
_entity_poly.type
_entity_poly.pdbx_seq_one_letter_code
_entity_poly.pdbx_strand_id
1 'polypeptide(L)'
;MVAKNALLFAALLASSMLFAGMGDWDGQVFINGELAADGTAVCAHVNGDSAENSRTTVGAYASGYYLMTVIGDTGDNVTFNVYCDSNYSANEGQQAWSASPPRHHLNLSINHSSVVGNASNITWNGTGNLSVTINGTAPGDFYSGVQTVNVSSPSGVILSFNYNFSGSYLNFSNINISTGTSGGASYISVSGVNATGGQSGSKTVKLYGVSSSYNGICVEDAENTSYISISSTCDGSGEVQVKCDGVAVSGITCSQSGTNLTISGLAHTALIQFSVPTSGTTGTTGGGSNSGGGSAGGGGGASSMQKLDSYLVDIGNGDYCNVTIKRQISSSSSLSTVTNTLENTGGAGCDMTDFAFRDTIPSSFPAIAEITFNPEITSRSGWTVTFDFPVFPAGESKTIAYSVSTWIPPSWLQNFTAYSMSAKKQVAAPAPKPNVTPEAPEVEPPAQVVPPYKPIESTQPAPPPAPAPGPEEGPLSGALVIAGLVILAAVGILAYLLSRKKNEY
;
A
#
# COMPACT_ATOMS: atom_id res chain seq x y z
N MET A 1 35.49 -57.10 14.31
CA MET A 1 34.45 -56.56 13.39
C MET A 1 34.04 -55.11 13.67
N VAL A 2 34.52 -54.45 14.74
CA VAL A 2 34.07 -53.09 15.11
C VAL A 2 34.90 -51.96 14.47
N ALA A 3 36.10 -52.24 13.97
CA ALA A 3 36.99 -51.21 13.39
C ALA A 3 36.69 -50.85 11.92
N LYS A 4 35.89 -51.64 11.18
CA LYS A 4 35.54 -51.34 9.78
C LYS A 4 34.34 -50.40 9.61
N ASN A 5 33.53 -50.20 10.66
CA ASN A 5 32.36 -49.32 10.62
C ASN A 5 32.67 -47.87 11.03
N ALA A 6 33.78 -47.62 11.72
CA ALA A 6 34.20 -46.25 12.07
C ALA A 6 34.73 -45.47 10.85
N LEU A 7 35.38 -46.16 9.89
CA LEU A 7 35.86 -45.53 8.66
C LEU A 7 34.71 -45.17 7.70
N LEU A 8 33.61 -45.93 7.72
CA LEU A 8 32.43 -45.65 6.90
C LEU A 8 31.60 -44.48 7.45
N PHE A 9 31.57 -44.31 8.78
CA PHE A 9 30.92 -43.15 9.42
C PHE A 9 31.73 -41.84 9.29
N ALA A 10 33.06 -41.91 9.28
CA ALA A 10 33.90 -40.74 9.00
C ALA A 10 33.83 -40.29 7.53
N ALA A 11 33.60 -41.22 6.59
CA ALA A 11 33.39 -40.90 5.18
C ALA A 11 32.00 -40.32 4.87
N LEU A 12 30.95 -40.66 5.65
CA LEU A 12 29.62 -40.04 5.51
C LEU A 12 29.51 -38.66 6.16
N LEU A 13 30.32 -38.34 7.17
CA LEU A 13 30.38 -36.99 7.76
C LEU A 13 31.32 -36.03 7.02
N ALA A 14 32.07 -36.53 6.03
CA ALA A 14 32.76 -35.71 5.03
C ALA A 14 31.85 -35.37 3.83
N SER A 15 30.54 -35.62 3.95
CA SER A 15 29.55 -35.09 3.01
C SER A 15 29.45 -33.58 3.22
N SER A 16 30.33 -32.87 2.52
CA SER A 16 30.07 -31.55 1.97
C SER A 16 29.37 -30.57 2.93
N MET A 17 30.10 -30.07 3.94
CA MET A 17 29.88 -28.68 4.33
C MET A 17 30.36 -27.82 3.15
N LEU A 18 29.53 -27.73 2.11
CA LEU A 18 29.64 -26.68 1.11
C LEU A 18 29.31 -25.41 1.87
N PHE A 19 30.36 -24.64 2.17
CA PHE A 19 30.18 -23.30 2.68
C PHE A 19 29.65 -22.49 1.50
N ALA A 20 28.42 -21.99 1.62
CA ALA A 20 27.89 -20.99 0.70
C ALA A 20 28.95 -19.89 0.54
N GLY A 21 29.42 -19.70 -0.68
CA GLY A 21 30.41 -18.67 -0.94
C GLY A 21 29.75 -17.37 -1.31
N MET A 22 30.53 -16.29 -1.19
CA MET A 22 30.12 -14.96 -1.63
C MET A 22 30.78 -14.69 -2.99
N GLY A 23 29.99 -14.30 -3.98
CA GLY A 23 30.48 -13.86 -5.29
C GLY A 23 29.98 -12.45 -5.61
N ASP A 24 30.89 -11.54 -5.95
CA ASP A 24 30.57 -10.18 -6.39
C ASP A 24 30.28 -10.17 -7.90
N TRP A 25 29.20 -9.50 -8.29
CA TRP A 25 28.76 -9.31 -9.67
C TRP A 25 28.73 -7.82 -10.00
N ASP A 26 29.36 -7.45 -11.10
CA ASP A 26 29.43 -6.06 -11.55
C ASP A 26 29.32 -5.91 -13.07
N GLY A 27 28.89 -4.75 -13.52
CA GLY A 27 28.83 -4.43 -14.94
C GLY A 27 27.94 -3.23 -15.23
N GLN A 28 27.76 -2.92 -16.51
CA GLN A 28 26.84 -1.89 -16.96
C GLN A 28 25.45 -2.47 -17.20
N VAL A 29 24.42 -1.69 -16.93
CA VAL A 29 23.04 -2.04 -17.24
C VAL A 29 22.57 -1.27 -18.46
N PHE A 30 22.03 -1.98 -19.44
CA PHE A 30 21.46 -1.45 -20.67
C PHE A 30 19.97 -1.78 -20.73
N ILE A 31 19.16 -0.78 -21.03
CA ILE A 31 17.72 -0.90 -21.20
C ILE A 31 17.41 -0.41 -22.60
N ASN A 32 16.96 -1.31 -23.45
CA ASN A 32 16.69 -1.03 -24.86
C ASN A 32 17.93 -0.47 -25.60
N GLY A 33 19.11 -0.96 -25.24
CA GLY A 33 20.39 -0.54 -25.83
C GLY A 33 20.99 0.76 -25.26
N GLU A 34 20.28 1.46 -24.38
CA GLU A 34 20.76 2.67 -23.71
C GLU A 34 21.23 2.38 -22.29
N LEU A 35 22.22 3.13 -21.80
CA LEU A 35 22.69 2.98 -20.42
C LEU A 35 21.56 3.29 -19.43
N ALA A 36 21.34 2.39 -18.47
CA ALA A 36 20.30 2.55 -17.47
C ALA A 36 20.56 3.77 -16.57
N ALA A 37 19.48 4.43 -16.14
CA ALA A 37 19.58 5.56 -15.24
C ALA A 37 20.09 5.14 -13.84
N ASP A 38 20.76 6.08 -13.18
CA ASP A 38 21.13 5.92 -11.77
C ASP A 38 19.86 5.79 -10.91
N GLY A 39 19.88 4.84 -9.98
CA GLY A 39 18.73 4.45 -9.17
C GLY A 39 17.91 3.27 -9.72
N THR A 40 18.15 2.83 -10.96
CA THR A 40 17.49 1.61 -11.49
C THR A 40 17.81 0.41 -10.61
N ALA A 41 16.77 -0.30 -10.15
CA ALA A 41 16.94 -1.46 -9.28
C ALA A 41 17.32 -2.71 -10.08
N VAL A 42 18.29 -3.48 -9.57
CA VAL A 42 18.69 -4.78 -10.11
C VAL A 42 18.58 -5.81 -8.98
N CYS A 43 17.96 -6.96 -9.26
CA CYS A 43 17.97 -8.08 -8.32
C CYS A 43 18.56 -9.35 -8.91
N ALA A 44 19.15 -10.17 -8.04
CA ALA A 44 19.61 -11.52 -8.36
C ALA A 44 18.70 -12.59 -7.77
N HIS A 45 18.49 -13.66 -8.52
CA HIS A 45 17.80 -14.87 -8.09
C HIS A 45 18.77 -16.04 -8.21
N VAL A 46 18.78 -16.91 -7.20
CA VAL A 46 19.61 -18.10 -7.14
C VAL A 46 18.69 -19.31 -7.22
N ASN A 47 18.85 -20.13 -8.26
CA ASN A 47 18.00 -21.28 -8.58
C ASN A 47 16.50 -20.94 -8.70
N GLY A 48 16.18 -19.69 -9.06
CA GLY A 48 14.81 -19.20 -9.19
C GLY A 48 14.23 -18.56 -7.93
N ASP A 49 14.88 -18.74 -6.78
CA ASP A 49 14.48 -18.08 -5.53
C ASP A 49 15.16 -16.72 -5.39
N SER A 50 14.50 -15.76 -4.73
CA SER A 50 15.11 -14.47 -4.44
C SER A 50 16.28 -14.66 -3.47
N ALA A 51 17.49 -14.26 -3.85
CA ALA A 51 18.65 -14.44 -2.99
C ALA A 51 18.56 -13.52 -1.75
N GLU A 52 19.12 -13.93 -0.61
CA GLU A 52 19.33 -13.02 0.52
C GLU A 52 20.28 -11.88 0.10
N ASN A 53 19.91 -10.62 0.37
CA ASN A 53 20.62 -9.41 -0.10
C ASN A 53 20.71 -9.26 -1.64
N SER A 54 19.75 -9.84 -2.36
CA SER A 54 19.71 -9.86 -3.84
C SER A 54 19.58 -8.52 -4.54
N ARG A 55 19.39 -7.38 -3.86
CA ARG A 55 18.99 -6.12 -4.51
C ARG A 55 20.09 -5.06 -4.44
N THR A 56 20.36 -4.43 -5.56
CA THR A 56 21.23 -3.24 -5.66
C THR A 56 20.58 -2.17 -6.56
N THR A 57 21.20 -1.00 -6.64
CA THR A 57 20.81 0.09 -7.55
C THR A 57 21.97 0.48 -8.46
N VAL A 58 21.65 0.71 -9.73
CA VAL A 58 22.56 1.28 -10.72
C VAL A 58 23.03 2.67 -10.26
N GLY A 59 24.27 3.05 -10.57
CA GLY A 59 24.78 4.39 -10.29
C GLY A 59 25.47 4.57 -8.94
N ALA A 60 25.48 3.53 -8.08
CA ALA A 60 26.09 3.64 -6.75
C ALA A 60 27.61 3.87 -6.78
N TYR A 61 28.29 3.32 -7.79
CA TYR A 61 29.75 3.43 -7.97
C TYR A 61 30.13 4.34 -9.14
N ALA A 62 29.43 4.18 -10.26
CA ALA A 62 29.56 4.99 -11.46
C ALA A 62 28.23 4.96 -12.21
N SER A 63 27.93 6.00 -12.97
CA SER A 63 26.65 6.08 -13.66
C SER A 63 26.47 4.89 -14.61
N GLY A 64 25.28 4.28 -14.58
CA GLY A 64 24.97 3.09 -15.38
C GLY A 64 25.60 1.77 -14.92
N TYR A 65 26.42 1.76 -13.85
CA TYR A 65 27.02 0.56 -13.29
C TYR A 65 26.24 0.00 -12.10
N TYR A 66 26.15 -1.33 -12.01
CA TYR A 66 25.71 -2.05 -10.81
C TYR A 66 26.88 -2.80 -10.17
N LEU A 67 26.79 -3.01 -8.86
CA LEU A 67 27.61 -3.96 -8.11
C LEU A 67 26.72 -4.62 -7.06
N MET A 68 26.79 -5.94 -6.97
CA MET A 68 26.09 -6.70 -5.93
C MET A 68 26.88 -7.92 -5.49
N THR A 69 26.68 -8.35 -4.26
CA THR A 69 27.22 -9.60 -3.75
C THR A 69 26.10 -10.64 -3.70
N VAL A 70 26.27 -11.76 -4.38
CA VAL A 70 25.33 -12.88 -4.43
C VAL A 70 25.91 -14.06 -3.66
N ILE A 71 25.18 -14.53 -2.67
CA ILE A 71 25.53 -15.71 -1.88
C ILE A 71 24.95 -16.95 -2.59
N GLY A 72 25.79 -17.95 -2.85
CA GLY A 72 25.38 -19.18 -3.51
C GLY A 72 26.42 -20.30 -3.37
N ASP A 73 26.05 -21.48 -3.85
CA ASP A 73 26.91 -22.65 -3.92
C ASP A 73 27.43 -22.89 -5.35
N THR A 74 28.57 -23.61 -5.43
CA THR A 74 29.18 -23.94 -6.73
C THR A 74 28.21 -24.73 -7.60
N GLY A 75 27.86 -24.18 -8.75
CA GLY A 75 26.90 -24.78 -9.69
C GLY A 75 25.48 -24.23 -9.59
N ASP A 76 25.20 -23.33 -8.65
CA ASP A 76 23.92 -22.63 -8.62
C ASP A 76 23.72 -21.76 -9.87
N ASN A 77 22.46 -21.60 -10.28
CA ASN A 77 22.09 -20.74 -11.38
C ASN A 77 21.70 -19.36 -10.87
N VAL A 78 22.48 -18.35 -11.25
CA VAL A 78 22.18 -16.94 -10.96
C VAL A 78 21.49 -16.31 -12.16
N THR A 79 20.33 -15.70 -11.94
CA THR A 79 19.64 -14.85 -12.93
C THR A 79 19.46 -13.45 -12.37
N PHE A 80 19.48 -12.45 -13.26
CA PHE A 80 19.32 -11.06 -12.87
C PHE A 80 18.04 -10.49 -13.47
N ASN A 81 17.25 -9.78 -12.67
CA ASN A 81 16.14 -8.98 -13.18
C ASN A 81 16.46 -7.48 -13.02
N VAL A 82 16.10 -6.71 -14.03
CA VAL A 82 16.13 -5.24 -13.97
C VAL A 82 14.70 -4.80 -13.69
N TYR A 83 14.53 -3.90 -12.71
CA TYR A 83 13.27 -3.62 -12.03
C TYR A 83 12.78 -4.82 -11.21
N CYS A 84 13.21 -4.91 -9.95
CA CYS A 84 13.06 -6.11 -9.12
C CYS A 84 11.64 -6.67 -8.95
N ASP A 85 10.63 -5.84 -9.17
CA ASP A 85 9.21 -6.23 -9.08
C ASP A 85 8.64 -6.70 -10.44
N SER A 86 9.51 -6.87 -11.44
CA SER A 86 9.15 -7.24 -12.79
C SER A 86 9.69 -8.62 -13.17
N ASN A 87 9.06 -9.23 -14.18
CA ASN A 87 9.52 -10.48 -14.78
C ASN A 87 10.58 -10.25 -15.89
N TYR A 88 11.26 -9.11 -15.91
CA TYR A 88 12.25 -8.77 -16.95
C TYR A 88 13.64 -9.28 -16.56
N SER A 89 13.92 -10.50 -16.96
CA SER A 89 15.27 -11.08 -16.86
C SER A 89 16.22 -10.38 -17.83
N ALA A 90 17.35 -9.90 -17.31
CA ALA A 90 18.43 -9.33 -18.08
C ALA A 90 19.29 -10.44 -18.69
N ASN A 91 19.61 -10.27 -19.98
CA ASN A 91 20.29 -11.23 -20.84
C ASN A 91 19.70 -12.63 -20.67
N GLU A 92 18.80 -13.05 -21.54
CA GLU A 92 18.23 -14.41 -21.53
C GLU A 92 19.34 -15.49 -21.39
N GLY A 93 19.63 -15.93 -20.15
CA GLY A 93 20.81 -16.74 -19.88
C GLY A 93 21.15 -16.84 -18.38
N GLN A 94 21.24 -18.07 -17.89
CA GLN A 94 21.69 -18.40 -16.55
C GLN A 94 23.21 -18.28 -16.46
N GLN A 95 23.72 -17.71 -15.36
CA GLN A 95 25.13 -17.76 -15.06
C GLN A 95 25.39 -18.78 -13.96
N ALA A 96 26.38 -19.66 -14.18
CA ALA A 96 26.80 -20.60 -13.16
C ALA A 96 27.58 -19.87 -12.07
N TRP A 97 27.16 -20.02 -10.83
CA TRP A 97 27.85 -19.47 -9.68
C TRP A 97 29.19 -20.20 -9.47
N SER A 98 30.27 -19.43 -9.25
CA SER A 98 31.57 -19.97 -8.83
C SER A 98 32.20 -19.12 -7.72
N ALA A 99 32.81 -19.79 -6.75
CA ALA A 99 33.52 -19.17 -5.61
C ALA A 99 34.86 -18.54 -6.02
N SER A 100 35.37 -18.89 -7.21
CA SER A 100 36.69 -18.52 -7.69
C SER A 100 36.68 -18.41 -9.22
N PRO A 101 37.01 -17.24 -9.79
CA PRO A 101 37.27 -15.98 -9.08
C PRO A 101 36.02 -15.45 -8.39
N PRO A 102 36.14 -14.76 -7.23
CA PRO A 102 34.98 -14.24 -6.50
C PRO A 102 34.33 -13.03 -7.19
N ARG A 103 34.79 -12.63 -8.38
CA ARG A 103 34.26 -11.49 -9.14
C ARG A 103 33.82 -11.93 -10.51
N HIS A 104 32.59 -11.55 -10.86
CA HIS A 104 31.91 -11.88 -12.09
C HIS A 104 31.49 -10.59 -12.80
N HIS A 105 32.11 -10.31 -13.94
CA HIS A 105 31.76 -9.13 -14.72
C HIS A 105 30.70 -9.47 -15.79
N LEU A 106 29.49 -8.92 -15.67
CA LEU A 106 28.36 -9.16 -16.55
C LEU A 106 27.64 -7.85 -16.87
N ASN A 107 27.66 -7.42 -18.13
CA ASN A 107 26.78 -6.33 -18.55
C ASN A 107 25.36 -6.86 -18.66
N LEU A 108 24.38 -6.23 -18.02
CA LEU A 108 22.97 -6.60 -18.06
C LEU A 108 22.27 -5.86 -19.20
N SER A 109 21.60 -6.56 -20.10
CA SER A 109 20.77 -5.93 -21.14
C SER A 109 19.35 -6.47 -21.08
N ILE A 110 18.36 -5.58 -21.00
CA ILE A 110 16.96 -5.92 -21.20
C ILE A 110 16.40 -5.20 -22.42
N ASN A 111 15.59 -5.90 -23.21
CA ASN A 111 14.66 -5.26 -24.14
C ASN A 111 13.29 -5.29 -23.46
N HIS A 112 12.85 -4.14 -22.99
CA HIS A 112 11.60 -4.02 -22.25
C HIS A 112 10.72 -2.95 -22.88
N SER A 113 9.43 -3.25 -22.99
CA SER A 113 8.44 -2.28 -23.43
C SER A 113 8.33 -1.16 -22.40
N SER A 114 8.78 0.06 -22.74
CA SER A 114 8.67 1.25 -21.90
C SER A 114 7.22 1.61 -21.57
N VAL A 115 6.27 1.01 -22.30
CA VAL A 115 4.82 1.20 -22.16
C VAL A 115 4.10 -0.14 -22.07
N VAL A 116 3.18 -0.27 -21.13
CA VAL A 116 2.28 -1.42 -21.00
C VAL A 116 0.85 -0.97 -21.25
N GLY A 117 0.19 -1.63 -22.21
CA GLY A 117 -1.17 -1.29 -22.64
C GLY A 117 -1.24 -0.08 -23.57
N ASN A 118 -2.44 0.43 -23.80
CA ASN A 118 -2.71 1.61 -24.60
C ASN A 118 -3.95 2.36 -24.05
N ALA A 119 -4.51 3.28 -24.84
CA ALA A 119 -5.68 4.08 -24.46
C ALA A 119 -6.89 3.24 -23.99
N SER A 120 -7.10 2.04 -24.54
CA SER A 120 -8.21 1.16 -24.15
C SER A 120 -8.00 0.47 -22.80
N ASN A 121 -6.77 0.48 -22.27
CA ASN A 121 -6.46 -0.07 -20.95
C ASN A 121 -6.69 0.94 -19.82
N ILE A 122 -6.84 2.23 -20.14
CA ILE A 122 -7.15 3.27 -19.14
C ILE A 122 -8.58 3.08 -18.65
N THR A 123 -8.77 3.03 -17.33
CA THR A 123 -10.11 3.03 -16.75
C THR A 123 -10.71 4.43 -16.90
N TRP A 124 -11.81 4.54 -17.64
CA TRP A 124 -12.44 5.80 -18.02
C TRP A 124 -13.96 5.69 -17.95
N ASN A 125 -14.61 6.65 -17.29
CA ASN A 125 -16.07 6.68 -17.14
C ASN A 125 -16.77 7.75 -18.02
N GLY A 126 -16.00 8.55 -18.76
CA GLY A 126 -16.58 9.60 -19.61
C GLY A 126 -17.03 9.09 -20.98
N THR A 127 -17.39 10.00 -21.88
CA THR A 127 -17.98 9.66 -23.17
C THR A 127 -16.93 9.50 -24.27
N GLY A 128 -17.09 8.46 -25.10
CA GLY A 128 -16.24 8.18 -26.25
C GLY A 128 -14.92 7.49 -25.90
N ASN A 129 -14.17 7.14 -26.95
CA ASN A 129 -12.89 6.44 -26.81
C ASN A 129 -11.77 7.43 -26.53
N LEU A 130 -10.88 7.06 -25.60
CA LEU A 130 -9.65 7.78 -25.37
C LEU A 130 -8.64 7.49 -26.50
N SER A 131 -7.75 8.44 -26.73
CA SER A 131 -6.51 8.26 -27.47
C SER A 131 -5.34 8.73 -26.62
N VAL A 132 -4.16 8.14 -26.85
CA VAL A 132 -2.94 8.52 -26.15
C VAL A 132 -1.87 8.83 -27.19
N THR A 133 -1.05 9.84 -26.89
CA THR A 133 0.19 10.09 -27.61
C THR A 133 1.34 10.28 -26.64
N ILE A 134 2.53 9.85 -27.04
CA ILE A 134 3.78 10.06 -26.32
C ILE A 134 4.70 10.83 -27.28
N ASN A 135 5.05 12.06 -26.91
CA ASN A 135 5.78 13.01 -27.76
C ASN A 135 5.13 13.21 -29.16
N GLY A 136 3.79 13.21 -29.19
CA GLY A 136 3.00 13.44 -30.41
C GLY A 136 2.77 12.21 -31.30
N THR A 137 3.34 11.04 -30.98
CA THR A 137 3.11 9.79 -31.73
C THR A 137 2.28 8.79 -30.91
N ALA A 138 1.66 7.80 -31.55
CA ALA A 138 0.95 6.73 -30.84
C ALA A 138 1.92 5.93 -29.95
N PRO A 139 1.47 5.34 -28.83
CA PRO A 139 2.33 4.57 -27.94
C PRO A 139 3.01 3.42 -28.69
N GLY A 140 4.33 3.44 -28.70
CA GLY A 140 5.18 2.34 -29.15
C GLY A 140 5.82 1.60 -27.98
N ASP A 141 6.66 0.62 -28.30
CA ASP A 141 7.26 -0.24 -27.29
C ASP A 141 8.47 0.41 -26.61
N PHE A 142 9.14 1.36 -27.26
CA PHE A 142 10.44 1.86 -26.78
C PHE A 142 10.48 3.38 -26.66
N TYR A 143 10.59 3.85 -25.42
CA TYR A 143 10.83 5.25 -25.07
C TYR A 143 11.97 5.33 -24.05
N SER A 144 12.73 6.41 -24.12
CA SER A 144 13.79 6.75 -23.16
C SER A 144 13.71 8.22 -22.78
N GLY A 145 14.32 8.59 -21.66
CA GLY A 145 14.31 9.95 -21.14
C GLY A 145 12.91 10.44 -20.74
N VAL A 146 12.80 11.75 -20.53
CA VAL A 146 11.53 12.39 -20.18
C VAL A 146 10.73 12.67 -21.47
N GLN A 147 9.56 12.05 -21.59
CA GLN A 147 8.63 12.26 -22.71
C GLN A 147 7.30 12.83 -22.20
N THR A 148 6.67 13.68 -23.00
CA THR A 148 5.33 14.20 -22.71
C THR A 148 4.28 13.19 -23.15
N VAL A 149 3.42 12.79 -22.23
CA VAL A 149 2.28 11.90 -22.46
C VAL A 149 1.00 12.73 -22.45
N ASN A 150 0.20 12.61 -23.52
CA ASN A 150 -1.10 13.26 -23.63
C ASN A 150 -2.19 12.21 -23.78
N VAL A 151 -3.18 12.24 -22.89
CA VAL A 151 -4.41 11.46 -22.99
C VAL A 151 -5.51 12.39 -23.48
N SER A 152 -6.16 12.01 -24.57
CA SER A 152 -7.20 12.81 -25.22
C SER A 152 -8.53 12.07 -25.25
N SER A 153 -9.60 12.82 -25.04
CA SER A 153 -10.96 12.41 -25.37
C SER A 153 -11.33 12.95 -26.76
N PRO A 154 -12.53 12.66 -27.30
CA PRO A 154 -13.02 13.31 -28.52
C PRO A 154 -13.09 14.84 -28.44
N SER A 155 -13.14 15.40 -27.22
CA SER A 155 -13.17 16.86 -26.99
C SER A 155 -11.77 17.49 -26.96
N GLY A 156 -10.71 16.68 -26.96
CA GLY A 156 -9.31 17.11 -26.89
C GLY A 156 -8.54 16.51 -25.71
N VAL A 157 -7.33 17.02 -25.48
CA VAL A 157 -6.43 16.57 -24.40
C VAL A 157 -7.05 16.82 -23.04
N ILE A 158 -7.31 15.77 -22.26
CA ILE A 158 -7.89 15.84 -20.91
C ILE A 158 -6.83 15.75 -19.82
N LEU A 159 -5.70 15.09 -20.10
CA LEU A 159 -4.60 14.88 -19.18
C LEU A 159 -3.28 14.98 -19.94
N SER A 160 -2.33 15.73 -19.40
CA SER A 160 -0.98 15.90 -19.93
C SER A 160 0.03 15.85 -18.80
N PHE A 161 1.09 15.05 -18.95
CA PHE A 161 2.14 14.92 -17.95
C PHE A 161 3.46 14.51 -18.61
N ASN A 162 4.57 14.76 -17.93
CA ASN A 162 5.86 14.26 -18.35
C ASN A 162 6.20 12.99 -17.60
N TYR A 163 6.80 12.03 -18.29
CA TYR A 163 7.14 10.72 -17.75
C TYR A 163 8.56 10.34 -18.17
N ASN A 164 9.38 9.93 -17.21
CA ASN A 164 10.75 9.49 -17.39
C ASN A 164 10.81 7.98 -17.64
N PHE A 165 11.12 7.60 -18.87
CA PHE A 165 11.22 6.22 -19.31
C PHE A 165 12.63 5.61 -19.17
N SER A 166 13.63 6.35 -18.65
CA SER A 166 15.00 5.85 -18.47
C SER A 166 15.21 4.92 -17.27
N GLY A 167 14.21 4.81 -16.39
CA GLY A 167 14.28 3.96 -15.18
C GLY A 167 12.89 3.53 -14.67
N SER A 168 11.86 3.64 -15.51
CA SER A 168 10.49 3.29 -15.17
C SER A 168 9.71 3.00 -16.47
N TYR A 169 8.57 2.33 -16.34
CA TYR A 169 7.68 2.06 -17.45
C TYR A 169 6.27 2.57 -17.14
N LEU A 170 5.57 3.05 -18.16
CA LEU A 170 4.21 3.54 -18.00
C LEU A 170 3.21 2.41 -18.25
N ASN A 171 2.42 2.05 -17.25
CA ASN A 171 1.34 1.08 -17.41
C ASN A 171 -0.02 1.80 -17.47
N PHE A 172 -0.64 1.83 -18.65
CA PHE A 172 -1.94 2.47 -18.85
C PHE A 172 -3.06 1.79 -18.07
N SER A 173 -2.91 0.50 -17.72
CA SER A 173 -3.89 -0.23 -16.90
C SER A 173 -3.98 0.29 -15.46
N ASN A 174 -2.94 0.99 -14.99
CA ASN A 174 -2.93 1.60 -13.66
C ASN A 174 -3.66 2.95 -13.64
N ILE A 175 -3.86 3.58 -14.80
CA ILE A 175 -4.43 4.92 -14.88
C ILE A 175 -5.95 4.83 -14.81
N ASN A 176 -6.53 5.56 -13.86
CA ASN A 176 -7.97 5.77 -13.75
C ASN A 176 -8.29 7.25 -13.89
N ILE A 177 -9.22 7.56 -14.79
CA ILE A 177 -9.73 8.91 -15.03
C ILE A 177 -11.24 8.87 -14.85
N SER A 178 -11.71 9.53 -13.79
CA SER A 178 -13.13 9.76 -13.54
C SER A 178 -13.49 11.20 -13.85
N THR A 179 -14.47 11.45 -14.70
CA THR A 179 -15.00 12.80 -14.97
C THR A 179 -16.51 12.78 -15.09
N GLY A 180 -17.14 13.94 -14.93
CA GLY A 180 -18.58 14.08 -15.04
C GLY A 180 -19.06 15.41 -14.48
N THR A 181 -20.32 15.43 -14.07
CA THR A 181 -20.96 16.58 -13.43
C THR A 181 -21.68 16.12 -12.16
N SER A 182 -21.54 16.86 -11.07
CA SER A 182 -22.28 16.67 -9.83
C SER A 182 -22.92 17.99 -9.42
N GLY A 183 -24.24 18.03 -9.24
CA GLY A 183 -24.95 19.28 -8.87
C GLY A 183 -24.76 20.44 -9.86
N GLY A 184 -24.42 20.16 -11.13
CA GLY A 184 -24.10 21.15 -12.15
C GLY A 184 -22.63 21.59 -12.20
N ALA A 185 -21.79 21.16 -11.26
CA ALA A 185 -20.35 21.38 -11.24
C ALA A 185 -19.62 20.24 -11.97
N SER A 186 -18.75 20.57 -12.93
CA SER A 186 -17.88 19.58 -13.57
C SER A 186 -16.77 19.13 -12.63
N TYR A 187 -16.42 17.85 -12.67
CA TYR A 187 -15.33 17.28 -11.88
C TYR A 187 -14.39 16.41 -12.72
N ILE A 188 -13.17 16.21 -12.21
CA ILE A 188 -12.24 15.20 -12.71
C ILE A 188 -11.35 14.69 -11.59
N SER A 189 -11.12 13.38 -11.57
CA SER A 189 -10.18 12.69 -10.71
C SER A 189 -9.25 11.81 -11.56
N VAL A 190 -7.95 11.88 -11.31
CA VAL A 190 -6.91 11.12 -12.02
C VAL A 190 -6.00 10.45 -11.01
N SER A 191 -5.89 9.12 -11.08
CA SER A 191 -4.98 8.32 -10.27
C SER A 191 -4.11 7.39 -11.12
N GLY A 192 -3.03 6.87 -10.52
CA GLY A 192 -2.18 5.82 -11.11
C GLY A 192 -1.10 6.27 -12.12
N VAL A 193 -1.03 7.57 -12.45
CA VAL A 193 0.01 8.10 -13.37
C VAL A 193 1.43 7.85 -12.88
N ASN A 194 1.68 7.93 -11.56
CA ASN A 194 2.99 7.70 -10.96
C ASN A 194 3.13 6.32 -10.29
N ALA A 195 2.27 5.34 -10.62
CA ALA A 195 2.27 4.03 -9.96
C ALA A 195 3.61 3.28 -10.04
N THR A 196 4.42 3.59 -11.05
CA THR A 196 5.74 3.00 -11.30
C THR A 196 6.89 3.98 -11.04
N GLY A 197 6.62 5.16 -10.46
CA GLY A 197 7.63 6.12 -10.02
C GLY A 197 8.27 7.00 -11.11
N GLY A 198 7.85 6.87 -12.38
CA GLY A 198 8.44 7.61 -13.49
C GLY A 198 7.84 8.99 -13.78
N GLN A 199 6.82 9.46 -13.07
CA GLN A 199 6.27 10.80 -13.33
C GLN A 199 7.32 11.88 -13.06
N SER A 200 7.55 12.76 -14.03
CA SER A 200 8.49 13.88 -13.92
C SER A 200 7.73 15.20 -13.82
N GLY A 201 7.79 15.84 -12.65
CA GLY A 201 7.11 17.12 -12.40
C GLY A 201 5.59 17.03 -12.26
N SER A 202 4.92 18.16 -12.46
CA SER A 202 3.47 18.29 -12.30
C SER A 202 2.68 17.90 -13.55
N LYS A 203 1.42 17.51 -13.34
CA LYS A 203 0.43 17.21 -14.37
C LYS A 203 -0.42 18.43 -14.70
N THR A 204 -1.01 18.40 -15.88
CA THR A 204 -2.02 19.34 -16.36
C THR A 204 -3.27 18.57 -16.74
N VAL A 205 -4.42 19.07 -16.28
CA VAL A 205 -5.73 18.49 -16.57
C VAL A 205 -6.62 19.54 -17.23
N LYS A 206 -7.45 19.11 -18.17
CA LYS A 206 -8.43 19.99 -18.83
C LYS A 206 -9.84 19.47 -18.63
N LEU A 207 -10.71 20.38 -18.22
CA LEU A 207 -12.15 20.15 -18.18
C LEU A 207 -12.81 20.85 -19.37
N TYR A 208 -13.75 20.15 -20.00
CA TYR A 208 -14.50 20.63 -21.15
C TYR A 208 -15.99 20.76 -20.80
N GLY A 209 -16.65 21.76 -21.39
CA GLY A 209 -18.09 21.97 -21.20
C GLY A 209 -18.46 22.40 -19.77
N VAL A 210 -17.58 23.15 -19.12
CA VAL A 210 -17.77 23.56 -17.74
C VAL A 210 -18.87 24.60 -17.59
N SER A 211 -19.57 24.60 -16.46
CA SER A 211 -20.63 25.57 -16.18
C SER A 211 -20.04 26.96 -15.88
N SER A 212 -20.62 28.00 -16.47
CA SER A 212 -20.25 29.40 -16.21
C SER A 212 -20.73 29.93 -14.85
N SER A 213 -21.52 29.15 -14.12
CA SER A 213 -22.01 29.50 -12.78
C SER A 213 -20.92 29.42 -11.71
N TYR A 214 -19.77 28.82 -12.03
CA TYR A 214 -18.60 28.71 -11.15
C TYR A 214 -17.45 29.54 -11.72
N ASN A 215 -16.67 30.16 -10.84
CA ASN A 215 -15.54 31.02 -11.19
C ASN A 215 -14.17 30.42 -10.82
N GLY A 216 -14.16 29.21 -10.28
CA GLY A 216 -12.96 28.53 -9.81
C GLY A 216 -13.15 27.02 -9.67
N ILE A 217 -12.21 26.40 -8.98
CA ILE A 217 -12.17 24.98 -8.65
C ILE A 217 -11.82 24.79 -7.18
N CYS A 218 -12.29 23.69 -6.62
CA CYS A 218 -11.74 23.12 -5.40
C CYS A 218 -10.87 21.92 -5.79
N VAL A 219 -9.64 21.89 -5.28
CA VAL A 219 -8.67 20.83 -5.57
C VAL A 219 -8.25 20.15 -4.29
N GLU A 220 -8.25 18.83 -4.28
CA GLU A 220 -7.59 18.00 -3.27
C GLU A 220 -6.44 17.25 -3.96
N ASP A 221 -5.21 17.77 -3.80
CA ASP A 221 -4.01 17.27 -4.49
C ASP A 221 -3.29 16.17 -3.68
N ALA A 222 -4.00 15.08 -3.41
CA ALA A 222 -3.49 13.94 -2.65
C ALA A 222 -3.69 12.60 -3.39
N GLU A 223 -2.91 11.59 -3.03
CA GLU A 223 -2.96 10.29 -3.68
C GLU A 223 -4.25 9.55 -3.34
N ASN A 224 -4.81 8.84 -4.32
CA ASN A 224 -6.04 8.04 -4.19
C ASN A 224 -7.29 8.83 -3.74
N THR A 225 -7.30 10.15 -3.89
CA THR A 225 -8.48 10.97 -3.62
C THR A 225 -9.47 10.97 -4.78
N SER A 226 -10.72 11.33 -4.49
CA SER A 226 -11.83 11.38 -5.45
C SER A 226 -12.57 12.69 -5.28
N TYR A 227 -13.25 13.19 -6.32
CA TYR A 227 -14.05 14.40 -6.20
C TYR A 227 -15.13 14.31 -5.08
N ILE A 228 -15.51 13.09 -4.67
CA ILE A 228 -16.48 12.83 -3.60
C ILE A 228 -15.89 13.13 -2.22
N SER A 229 -14.56 13.01 -2.03
CA SER A 229 -13.92 13.34 -0.75
C SER A 229 -13.81 14.84 -0.51
N ILE A 230 -13.89 15.64 -1.58
CA ILE A 230 -13.83 17.09 -1.50
C ILE A 230 -15.05 17.62 -0.74
N SER A 231 -14.79 18.38 0.32
CA SER A 231 -15.82 19.01 1.13
C SER A 231 -16.67 19.97 0.30
N SER A 232 -17.95 20.08 0.67
CA SER A 232 -18.89 20.98 -0.01
C SER A 232 -18.51 22.46 0.08
N THR A 233 -17.65 22.81 1.04
CA THR A 233 -17.21 24.18 1.38
C THR A 233 -15.78 24.48 0.92
N CYS A 234 -15.07 23.48 0.39
CA CYS A 234 -13.67 23.57 0.01
C CYS A 234 -12.77 24.11 1.15
N ASP A 235 -13.02 23.66 2.38
CA ASP A 235 -12.29 24.02 3.60
C ASP A 235 -11.77 22.80 4.36
N GLY A 236 -11.86 21.62 3.73
CA GLY A 236 -11.30 20.38 4.23
C GLY A 236 -9.77 20.40 4.27
N SER A 237 -9.21 19.46 5.03
CA SER A 237 -7.76 19.32 5.13
C SER A 237 -7.16 18.91 3.78
N GLY A 238 -6.23 19.70 3.25
CA GLY A 238 -5.60 19.42 1.95
C GLY A 238 -6.38 19.94 0.75
N GLU A 239 -7.49 20.63 0.97
CA GLU A 239 -8.26 21.28 -0.08
C GLU A 239 -7.76 22.70 -0.34
N VAL A 240 -7.75 23.08 -1.63
CA VAL A 240 -7.31 24.40 -2.08
C VAL A 240 -8.35 24.99 -3.03
N GLN A 241 -8.83 26.18 -2.68
CA GLN A 241 -9.68 26.99 -3.55
C GLN A 241 -8.80 27.74 -4.55
N VAL A 242 -9.02 27.51 -5.84
CA VAL A 242 -8.26 28.15 -6.92
C VAL A 242 -9.22 28.84 -7.87
N LYS A 243 -9.11 30.16 -7.99
CA LYS A 243 -9.88 30.92 -8.97
C LYS A 243 -9.31 30.68 -10.37
N CYS A 244 -10.18 30.61 -11.38
CA CYS A 244 -9.76 30.36 -12.76
C CYS A 244 -9.41 31.65 -13.53
N ASP A 245 -8.55 32.48 -12.95
CA ASP A 245 -8.08 33.75 -13.51
C ASP A 245 -6.63 33.71 -14.00
N GLY A 246 -6.00 32.53 -14.00
CA GLY A 246 -4.63 32.32 -14.44
C GLY A 246 -3.58 32.62 -13.36
N VAL A 247 -3.97 32.96 -12.13
CA VAL A 247 -3.06 33.19 -11.02
C VAL A 247 -2.81 31.89 -10.25
N ALA A 248 -1.55 31.60 -9.93
CA ALA A 248 -1.19 30.43 -9.16
C ALA A 248 -1.54 30.60 -7.67
N VAL A 249 -2.23 29.62 -7.10
CA VAL A 249 -2.51 29.51 -5.66
C VAL A 249 -1.93 28.18 -5.19
N SER A 250 -1.00 28.23 -4.24
CA SER A 250 -0.30 27.03 -3.73
C SER A 250 0.38 26.19 -4.82
N GLY A 251 0.87 26.83 -5.90
CA GLY A 251 1.50 26.15 -7.04
C GLY A 251 0.53 25.63 -8.11
N ILE A 252 -0.78 25.67 -7.85
CA ILE A 252 -1.83 25.26 -8.78
C ILE A 252 -2.33 26.48 -9.54
N THR A 253 -2.39 26.39 -10.87
CA THR A 253 -2.92 27.46 -11.72
C THR A 253 -4.18 26.98 -12.43
N CYS A 254 -5.30 27.69 -12.29
CA CYS A 254 -6.48 27.48 -13.13
C CYS A 254 -6.65 28.63 -14.12
N SER A 255 -6.87 28.31 -15.39
CA SER A 255 -7.19 29.29 -16.43
C SER A 255 -8.43 28.85 -17.20
N GLN A 256 -9.31 29.82 -17.49
CA GLN A 256 -10.54 29.58 -18.25
C GLN A 256 -10.44 30.20 -19.65
N SER A 257 -10.82 29.42 -20.67
CA SER A 257 -10.97 29.89 -22.04
C SER A 257 -12.30 29.38 -22.60
N GLY A 258 -13.32 30.25 -22.62
CA GLY A 258 -14.69 29.84 -22.95
C GLY A 258 -15.25 28.88 -21.93
N THR A 259 -15.70 27.70 -22.38
CA THR A 259 -16.23 26.61 -21.54
C THR A 259 -15.18 25.57 -21.17
N ASN A 260 -13.89 25.90 -21.34
CA ASN A 260 -12.79 24.98 -21.05
C ASN A 260 -11.93 25.54 -19.92
N LEU A 261 -11.59 24.68 -18.96
CA LEU A 261 -10.63 24.98 -17.90
C LEU A 261 -9.34 24.23 -18.17
N THR A 262 -8.20 24.88 -17.98
CA THR A 262 -6.88 24.26 -17.93
C THR A 262 -6.29 24.46 -16.54
N ILE A 263 -5.99 23.36 -15.87
CA ILE A 263 -5.48 23.30 -14.50
C ILE A 263 -4.10 22.68 -14.56
N SER A 264 -3.07 23.40 -14.09
CA SER A 264 -1.67 22.92 -14.05
C SER A 264 -1.10 23.01 -12.65
N GLY A 265 0.04 22.32 -12.42
CA GLY A 265 0.72 22.30 -11.13
C GLY A 265 0.28 21.17 -10.21
N LEU A 266 -0.39 20.14 -10.75
CA LEU A 266 -1.00 19.05 -9.97
C LEU A 266 -0.05 17.85 -9.79
N ALA A 267 0.12 17.33 -8.57
CA ALA A 267 0.90 16.12 -8.32
C ALA A 267 0.05 14.84 -8.42
N HIS A 268 -1.18 14.92 -7.94
CA HIS A 268 -2.31 14.00 -7.98
C HIS A 268 -3.52 14.80 -8.49
N THR A 269 -4.69 14.19 -8.67
CA THR A 269 -5.85 14.98 -9.11
C THR A 269 -7.14 14.44 -8.54
N ALA A 270 -7.78 15.21 -7.68
CA ALA A 270 -9.23 15.25 -7.53
C ALA A 270 -9.64 16.73 -7.51
N LEU A 271 -10.55 17.12 -8.40
CA LEU A 271 -11.07 18.49 -8.42
C LEU A 271 -12.53 18.55 -8.90
N ILE A 272 -13.22 19.59 -8.45
CA ILE A 272 -14.59 19.92 -8.85
C ILE A 272 -14.72 21.43 -9.04
N GLN A 273 -15.58 21.87 -9.97
CA GLN A 273 -15.90 23.29 -10.10
C GLN A 273 -16.46 23.84 -8.79
N PHE A 274 -16.02 25.05 -8.44
CA PHE A 274 -16.35 25.68 -7.18
C PHE A 274 -16.51 27.19 -7.35
N SER A 275 -17.39 27.77 -6.54
CA SER A 275 -17.60 29.22 -6.49
C SER A 275 -16.71 29.80 -5.41
N VAL A 276 -15.52 30.25 -5.81
CA VAL A 276 -14.56 30.88 -4.92
C VAL A 276 -15.13 32.25 -4.51
N PRO A 277 -15.34 32.51 -3.20
CA PRO A 277 -15.79 33.80 -2.72
C PRO A 277 -14.82 34.87 -3.19
N THR A 278 -15.33 35.88 -3.89
CA THR A 278 -14.52 37.06 -4.16
C THR A 278 -14.38 37.76 -2.82
N SER A 279 -13.18 37.78 -2.23
CA SER A 279 -12.92 38.64 -1.08
C SER A 279 -13.26 40.06 -1.51
N GLY A 280 -14.45 40.52 -1.11
CA GLY A 280 -14.86 41.89 -1.31
C GLY A 280 -13.81 42.73 -0.61
N THR A 281 -13.07 43.52 -1.37
CA THR A 281 -12.44 44.72 -0.83
C THR A 281 -13.56 45.62 -0.36
N THR A 282 -14.08 45.38 0.83
CA THR A 282 -14.82 46.37 1.58
C THR A 282 -13.85 47.51 1.85
N GLY A 283 -13.92 48.53 1.00
CA GLY A 283 -13.34 49.84 1.26
C GLY A 283 -13.81 50.27 2.65
N THR A 284 -12.92 50.15 3.62
CA THR A 284 -13.17 50.60 4.98
C THR A 284 -12.95 52.11 4.98
N THR A 285 -14.02 52.86 4.74
CA THR A 285 -14.11 54.26 5.14
C THR A 285 -13.94 54.33 6.65
N GLY A 286 -13.03 55.20 7.09
CA GLY A 286 -12.59 55.30 8.48
C GLY A 286 -13.69 55.64 9.48
N GLY A 287 -13.48 55.15 10.70
CA GLY A 287 -14.26 55.47 11.89
C GLY A 287 -13.64 54.77 13.08
N GLY A 288 -12.72 55.46 13.77
CA GLY A 288 -12.00 54.91 14.92
C GLY A 288 -12.88 54.71 16.14
N SER A 289 -12.45 53.82 17.04
CA SER A 289 -12.54 53.98 18.49
C SER A 289 -11.76 52.87 19.21
N ASN A 290 -11.14 53.28 20.31
CA ASN A 290 -10.19 52.57 21.16
C ASN A 290 -10.75 51.28 21.79
N SER A 291 -9.86 50.29 21.93
CA SER A 291 -9.65 49.37 23.06
C SER A 291 -8.78 48.23 22.52
N GLY A 292 -7.70 47.74 23.11
CA GLY A 292 -7.17 47.86 24.46
C GLY A 292 -6.57 46.50 24.81
N GLY A 293 -5.24 46.42 24.91
CA GLY A 293 -4.52 45.40 25.68
C GLY A 293 -4.27 44.04 25.03
N GLY A 294 -3.07 43.50 25.26
CA GLY A 294 -2.82 42.05 25.22
C GLY A 294 -1.56 41.61 24.49
N SER A 295 -0.38 41.92 25.05
CA SER A 295 0.86 41.18 24.78
C SER A 295 0.86 39.83 25.51
N ALA A 296 1.69 38.89 25.02
CA ALA A 296 2.04 37.54 25.52
C ALA A 296 1.28 36.40 24.82
N GLY A 297 1.91 35.31 24.40
CA GLY A 297 3.32 34.91 24.51
C GLY A 297 3.60 33.70 23.62
N GLY A 298 4.89 33.47 23.36
CA GLY A 298 5.35 32.23 22.74
C GLY A 298 5.11 31.05 23.69
N GLY A 299 4.58 29.96 23.14
CA GLY A 299 4.49 28.66 23.78
C GLY A 299 4.81 27.62 22.72
N GLY A 300 5.77 26.73 23.02
CA GLY A 300 6.23 25.67 22.12
C GLY A 300 5.06 24.87 21.59
N GLY A 301 4.77 25.04 20.30
CA GLY A 301 3.65 24.39 19.64
C GLY A 301 3.90 22.89 19.57
N ALA A 302 3.11 22.12 20.31
CA ALA A 302 2.86 20.73 19.97
C ALA A 302 2.29 20.74 18.54
N SER A 303 3.11 20.33 17.58
CA SER A 303 2.73 20.21 16.19
C SER A 303 1.72 19.05 16.08
N SER A 304 0.50 19.34 15.61
CA SER A 304 -0.52 18.32 15.36
C SER A 304 -0.86 18.24 13.87
N MET A 305 -0.85 17.04 13.30
CA MET A 305 -1.30 16.77 11.92
C MET A 305 -2.58 15.94 11.97
N GLN A 306 -3.49 16.12 11.01
CA GLN A 306 -4.74 15.35 10.90
C GLN A 306 -4.88 14.76 9.50
N LYS A 307 -5.50 13.58 9.39
CA LYS A 307 -5.87 12.89 8.15
C LYS A 307 -7.31 12.38 8.29
N LEU A 308 -8.13 12.53 7.26
CA LEU A 308 -9.52 12.07 7.23
C LEU A 308 -9.68 11.09 6.06
N ASP A 309 -10.15 9.87 6.34
CA ASP A 309 -10.42 8.85 5.34
C ASP A 309 -11.86 8.33 5.51
N SER A 310 -12.58 7.99 4.43
CA SER A 310 -13.91 7.35 4.48
C SER A 310 -13.88 5.94 3.89
N TYR A 311 -14.61 5.00 4.49
CA TYR A 311 -14.54 3.58 4.15
C TYR A 311 -15.91 2.90 4.16
N LEU A 312 -16.13 1.97 3.22
CA LEU A 312 -17.34 1.16 3.14
C LEU A 312 -17.14 -0.21 3.81
N VAL A 313 -17.92 -0.50 4.85
CA VAL A 313 -17.88 -1.76 5.58
C VAL A 313 -19.04 -2.65 5.10
N ASP A 314 -18.71 -3.82 4.54
CA ASP A 314 -19.69 -4.85 4.13
C ASP A 314 -20.42 -5.39 5.36
N ILE A 315 -21.75 -5.19 5.40
CA ILE A 315 -22.62 -5.73 6.45
C ILE A 315 -23.48 -6.91 5.95
N GLY A 316 -23.16 -7.46 4.77
CA GLY A 316 -23.86 -8.58 4.15
C GLY A 316 -24.98 -8.16 3.20
N ASN A 317 -25.50 -9.12 2.42
CA ASN A 317 -26.62 -8.95 1.48
C ASN A 317 -26.44 -7.85 0.41
N GLY A 318 -25.21 -7.37 0.18
CA GLY A 318 -24.91 -6.27 -0.73
C GLY A 318 -25.03 -4.88 -0.10
N ASP A 319 -25.27 -4.81 1.22
CA ASP A 319 -25.36 -3.58 1.97
C ASP A 319 -24.00 -3.19 2.58
N TYR A 320 -23.73 -1.88 2.60
CA TYR A 320 -22.48 -1.32 3.10
C TYR A 320 -22.75 -0.12 4.01
N CYS A 321 -21.93 0.04 5.05
CA CYS A 321 -22.00 1.18 5.97
C CYS A 321 -20.75 2.05 5.87
N ASN A 322 -20.95 3.37 5.84
CA ASN A 322 -19.86 4.33 5.73
C ASN A 322 -19.26 4.62 7.10
N VAL A 323 -17.96 4.38 7.26
CA VAL A 323 -17.19 4.73 8.46
C VAL A 323 -16.14 5.75 8.09
N THR A 324 -16.14 6.88 8.77
CA THR A 324 -15.09 7.91 8.63
C THR A 324 -14.03 7.71 9.70
N ILE A 325 -12.77 7.86 9.33
CA ILE A 325 -11.62 7.75 10.22
C ILE A 325 -10.92 9.10 10.25
N LYS A 326 -10.88 9.72 11.42
CA LYS A 326 -10.03 10.88 11.67
C LYS A 326 -8.80 10.44 12.44
N ARG A 327 -7.63 10.49 11.82
CA ARG A 327 -6.35 10.18 12.46
C ARG A 327 -5.60 11.45 12.77
N GLN A 328 -5.04 11.53 13.98
CA GLN A 328 -4.26 12.67 14.43
C GLN A 328 -3.00 12.20 15.13
N ILE A 329 -1.89 12.93 14.98
CA ILE A 329 -0.71 12.75 15.84
C ILE A 329 -0.50 14.03 16.62
N SER A 330 -0.39 13.91 17.94
CA SER A 330 0.04 14.97 18.85
C SER A 330 1.36 14.56 19.49
N SER A 331 2.39 15.37 19.31
CA SER A 331 3.74 15.05 19.78
C SER A 331 4.30 16.12 20.70
N SER A 332 4.90 15.67 21.80
CA SER A 332 5.66 16.45 22.76
C SER A 332 7.04 15.81 22.99
N SER A 333 7.96 16.50 23.68
CA SER A 333 9.32 16.02 23.91
C SER A 333 9.42 14.68 24.64
N SER A 334 8.36 14.23 25.33
CA SER A 334 8.37 13.02 26.16
C SER A 334 7.20 12.07 25.89
N LEU A 335 6.29 12.44 24.99
CA LEU A 335 5.09 11.67 24.70
C LEU A 335 4.58 12.01 23.31
N SER A 336 4.34 10.98 22.51
CA SER A 336 3.58 11.09 21.28
C SER A 336 2.34 10.22 21.33
N THR A 337 1.20 10.81 20.96
CA THR A 337 -0.09 10.14 20.92
C THR A 337 -0.66 10.20 19.51
N VAL A 338 -0.95 9.03 18.93
CA VAL A 338 -1.75 8.90 17.72
C VAL A 338 -3.18 8.64 18.14
N THR A 339 -4.15 9.42 17.65
CA THR A 339 -5.57 9.25 17.94
C THR A 339 -6.31 8.94 16.66
N ASN A 340 -7.01 7.82 16.64
CA ASN A 340 -7.95 7.39 15.62
C ASN A 340 -9.38 7.57 16.15
N THR A 341 -10.15 8.48 15.55
CA THR A 341 -11.59 8.61 15.80
C THR A 341 -12.35 7.99 14.64
N LEU A 342 -13.04 6.90 14.91
CA LEU A 342 -13.92 6.20 13.96
C LEU A 342 -15.33 6.73 14.16
N GLU A 343 -15.99 7.17 13.11
CA GLU A 343 -17.38 7.63 13.14
C GLU A 343 -18.22 6.80 12.16
N ASN A 344 -19.26 6.15 12.65
CA ASN A 344 -20.21 5.45 11.80
C ASN A 344 -21.18 6.45 11.19
N THR A 345 -20.83 6.97 10.03
CA THR A 345 -21.65 7.92 9.26
C THR A 345 -22.75 7.25 8.42
N GLY A 346 -22.98 5.94 8.59
CA GLY A 346 -24.04 5.20 7.92
C GLY A 346 -25.44 5.70 8.29
N GLY A 347 -26.41 5.51 7.39
CA GLY A 347 -27.81 5.87 7.61
C GLY A 347 -28.58 4.84 8.45
N ALA A 348 -29.92 4.95 8.45
CA ALA A 348 -30.78 3.97 9.13
C ALA A 348 -30.52 2.54 8.59
N GLY A 349 -30.28 1.59 9.48
CA GLY A 349 -29.89 0.21 9.15
C GLY A 349 -28.40 -0.10 9.31
N CYS A 350 -27.56 0.92 9.55
CA CYS A 350 -26.13 0.77 9.74
C CYS A 350 -25.68 0.52 11.18
N ASP A 351 -26.44 -0.25 11.94
CA ASP A 351 -25.99 -0.71 13.25
C ASP A 351 -25.09 -1.93 13.07
N MET A 352 -23.78 -1.70 13.15
CA MET A 352 -22.77 -2.76 12.99
C MET A 352 -22.61 -3.55 14.29
N THR A 353 -22.53 -4.87 14.18
CA THR A 353 -22.25 -5.78 15.30
C THR A 353 -20.93 -6.51 15.05
N ASP A 354 -20.22 -6.86 16.12
CA ASP A 354 -18.87 -7.46 16.06
C ASP A 354 -17.95 -6.66 15.11
N PHE A 355 -17.95 -5.34 15.24
CA PHE A 355 -17.15 -4.45 14.41
C PHE A 355 -15.68 -4.54 14.81
N ALA A 356 -14.82 -4.90 13.87
CA ALA A 356 -13.39 -4.99 14.06
C ALA A 356 -12.68 -3.92 13.22
N PHE A 357 -11.86 -3.10 13.88
CA PHE A 357 -10.94 -2.18 13.23
C PHE A 357 -9.51 -2.72 13.34
N ARG A 358 -8.84 -2.88 12.20
CA ARG A 358 -7.47 -3.37 12.10
C ARG A 358 -6.60 -2.25 11.58
N ASP A 359 -5.59 -1.85 12.33
CA ASP A 359 -4.65 -0.81 11.94
C ASP A 359 -3.24 -1.40 11.81
N THR A 360 -2.55 -1.12 10.70
CA THR A 360 -1.16 -1.53 10.51
C THR A 360 -0.25 -0.38 10.91
N ILE A 361 0.44 -0.56 12.02
CA ILE A 361 1.38 0.45 12.55
C ILE A 361 2.65 0.41 11.67
N PRO A 362 3.10 1.55 11.10
CA PRO A 362 4.28 1.57 10.25
C PRO A 362 5.52 1.10 10.99
N SER A 363 6.43 0.38 10.33
CA SER A 363 7.70 -0.06 10.93
C SER A 363 8.62 1.09 11.35
N SER A 364 8.34 2.32 10.93
CA SER A 364 9.02 3.52 11.42
C SER A 364 8.67 3.83 12.87
N PHE A 365 7.51 3.39 13.38
CA PHE A 365 7.11 3.59 14.78
C PHE A 365 8.02 2.81 15.75
N PRO A 366 8.09 3.23 17.02
CA PRO A 366 8.70 2.44 18.07
C PRO A 366 8.17 1.00 18.08
N ALA A 367 8.97 0.07 18.57
CA ALA A 367 8.57 -1.33 18.67
C ALA A 367 7.20 -1.43 19.35
N ILE A 368 6.29 -2.27 18.83
CA ILE A 368 4.90 -2.35 19.31
C ILE A 368 4.81 -2.63 20.82
N ALA A 369 5.82 -3.30 21.40
CA ALA A 369 5.91 -3.54 22.84
C ALA A 369 6.05 -2.27 23.69
N GLU A 370 6.45 -1.15 23.09
CA GLU A 370 6.60 0.16 23.72
C GLU A 370 5.36 1.05 23.51
N ILE A 371 4.37 0.58 22.74
CA ILE A 371 3.15 1.32 22.46
C ILE A 371 2.08 0.96 23.49
N THR A 372 1.56 1.98 24.16
CA THR A 372 0.38 1.85 25.03
C THR A 372 -0.89 2.10 24.20
N PHE A 373 -1.83 1.16 24.24
CA PHE A 373 -3.09 1.25 23.50
C PHE A 373 -4.25 1.60 24.43
N ASN A 374 -5.15 2.48 23.98
CA ASN A 374 -6.41 2.77 24.66
C ASN A 374 -7.55 2.93 23.64
N PRO A 375 -8.55 2.04 23.59
CA PRO A 375 -8.73 0.84 24.41
C PRO A 375 -7.61 -0.19 24.18
N GLU A 376 -7.54 -1.22 25.03
CA GLU A 376 -6.61 -2.34 24.82
C GLU A 376 -6.91 -3.05 23.49
N ILE A 377 -5.86 -3.54 22.83
CA ILE A 377 -5.98 -4.33 21.60
C ILE A 377 -6.56 -5.71 21.91
N THR A 378 -7.44 -6.22 21.05
CA THR A 378 -7.95 -7.60 21.20
C THR A 378 -6.96 -8.63 20.69
N SER A 379 -6.24 -8.32 19.61
CA SER A 379 -5.25 -9.23 19.01
C SER A 379 -4.19 -8.49 18.19
N ARG A 380 -3.09 -9.19 17.91
CA ARG A 380 -1.95 -8.69 17.10
C ARG A 380 -1.45 -9.77 16.16
N SER A 381 -1.14 -9.38 14.92
CA SER A 381 -0.37 -10.19 13.96
C SER A 381 0.67 -9.30 13.28
N GLY A 382 1.95 -9.54 13.56
CA GLY A 382 3.04 -8.66 13.12
C GLY A 382 2.83 -7.21 13.57
N TRP A 383 2.76 -6.29 12.60
CA TRP A 383 2.52 -4.86 12.81
C TRP A 383 1.05 -4.44 12.78
N THR A 384 0.14 -5.39 12.58
CA THR A 384 -1.29 -5.12 12.56
C THR A 384 -1.91 -5.41 13.92
N VAL A 385 -2.58 -4.42 14.48
CA VAL A 385 -3.34 -4.49 15.74
C VAL A 385 -4.83 -4.46 15.45
N THR A 386 -5.62 -5.18 16.25
CA THR A 386 -7.08 -5.28 16.09
C THR A 386 -7.79 -4.75 17.32
N PHE A 387 -8.83 -3.95 17.09
CA PHE A 387 -9.75 -3.43 18.10
C PHE A 387 -11.15 -3.92 17.77
N ASP A 388 -11.76 -4.65 18.70
CA ASP A 388 -13.11 -5.16 18.53
C ASP A 388 -14.11 -4.36 19.35
N PHE A 389 -15.20 -3.99 18.70
CA PHE A 389 -16.33 -3.27 19.28
C PHE A 389 -17.58 -4.15 19.12
N PRO A 390 -18.20 -4.61 20.22
CA PRO A 390 -19.38 -5.47 20.14
C PRO A 390 -20.54 -4.85 19.33
N VAL A 391 -20.69 -3.53 19.45
CA VAL A 391 -21.69 -2.75 18.73
C VAL A 391 -21.09 -1.42 18.30
N PHE A 392 -21.39 -1.01 17.08
CA PHE A 392 -21.07 0.31 16.55
C PHE A 392 -22.28 0.89 15.78
N PRO A 393 -23.30 1.40 16.51
CA PRO A 393 -24.48 2.09 15.97
C PRO A 393 -24.20 3.20 14.97
N ALA A 394 -25.18 3.44 14.08
CA ALA A 394 -25.17 4.60 13.19
C ALA A 394 -25.14 5.92 13.99
N GLY A 395 -24.27 6.84 13.60
CA GLY A 395 -24.04 8.13 14.27
C GLY A 395 -23.14 8.06 15.51
N GLU A 396 -22.66 6.88 15.92
CA GLU A 396 -21.72 6.77 17.04
C GLU A 396 -20.27 7.05 16.60
N SER A 397 -19.44 7.50 17.54
CA SER A 397 -17.98 7.60 17.38
C SER A 397 -17.22 6.74 18.40
N LYS A 398 -16.18 6.03 17.96
CA LYS A 398 -15.21 5.32 18.81
C LYS A 398 -13.84 5.99 18.70
N THR A 399 -13.13 6.12 19.81
CA THR A 399 -11.77 6.69 19.82
C THR A 399 -10.77 5.64 20.26
N ILE A 400 -9.67 5.55 19.53
CA ILE A 400 -8.54 4.67 19.80
C ILE A 400 -7.29 5.55 19.86
N ALA A 401 -6.42 5.33 20.83
CA ALA A 401 -5.17 6.05 21.00
C ALA A 401 -3.97 5.12 21.14
N TYR A 402 -2.87 5.49 20.50
CA TYR A 402 -1.54 4.87 20.63
C TYR A 402 -0.65 5.89 21.31
N SER A 403 -0.02 5.53 22.43
CA SER A 403 0.89 6.43 23.13
C SER A 403 2.26 5.80 23.27
N VAL A 404 3.30 6.57 22.96
CA VAL A 404 4.71 6.17 23.14
C VAL A 404 5.45 7.26 23.91
N SER A 405 6.40 6.86 24.75
CA SER A 405 7.25 7.76 25.55
C SER A 405 8.43 8.36 24.76
N THR A 406 8.32 8.40 23.44
CA THR A 406 9.31 8.96 22.51
C THR A 406 8.63 9.95 21.58
N TRP A 407 9.37 10.95 21.12
CA TRP A 407 8.84 11.93 20.18
C TRP A 407 8.74 11.31 18.79
N ILE A 408 7.54 11.36 18.21
CA ILE A 408 7.23 10.97 16.84
C ILE A 408 6.99 12.23 16.01
N PRO A 409 7.62 12.41 14.83
CA PRO A 409 7.29 13.50 13.92
C PRO A 409 5.82 13.42 13.46
N PRO A 410 5.03 14.50 13.51
CA PRO A 410 3.65 14.46 13.00
C PRO A 410 3.55 14.12 11.51
N SER A 411 4.60 14.37 10.73
CA SER A 411 4.68 13.97 9.31
C SER A 411 4.60 12.46 9.10
N TRP A 412 4.89 11.64 10.12
CA TRP A 412 4.74 10.19 10.04
C TRP A 412 3.29 9.74 9.99
N LEU A 413 2.33 10.65 10.17
CA LEU A 413 0.92 10.37 9.91
C LEU A 413 0.71 9.85 8.47
N GLN A 414 1.52 10.30 7.50
CA GLN A 414 1.49 9.85 6.11
C GLN A 414 1.95 8.40 5.91
N ASN A 415 2.72 7.85 6.85
CA ASN A 415 3.22 6.48 6.75
C ASN A 415 2.14 5.43 7.09
N PHE A 416 1.03 5.86 7.67
CA PHE A 416 -0.11 4.98 7.91
C PHE A 416 -0.91 4.77 6.62
N THR A 417 -0.52 3.73 5.88
CA THR A 417 -1.05 3.43 4.54
C THR A 417 -2.03 2.26 4.53
N ALA A 418 -2.11 1.47 5.61
CA ALA A 418 -2.90 0.24 5.63
C ALA A 418 -3.74 0.10 6.90
N TYR A 419 -5.05 0.01 6.71
CA TYR A 419 -6.04 -0.39 7.72
C TYR A 419 -7.14 -1.21 7.04
N SER A 420 -7.89 -1.96 7.82
CA SER A 420 -9.09 -2.66 7.34
C SER A 420 -10.18 -2.71 8.40
N MET A 421 -11.41 -2.88 7.94
CA MET A 421 -12.60 -2.91 8.78
C MET A 421 -13.48 -4.08 8.39
N SER A 422 -14.14 -4.68 9.36
CA SER A 422 -15.14 -5.72 9.13
C SER A 422 -16.24 -5.64 10.18
N ALA A 423 -17.45 -6.04 9.81
CA ALA A 423 -18.56 -6.24 10.74
C ALA A 423 -19.21 -7.61 10.48
N LYS A 424 -19.99 -8.10 11.45
CA LYS A 424 -20.80 -9.29 11.24
C LYS A 424 -21.86 -9.04 10.18
N LYS A 425 -21.99 -9.98 9.26
CA LYS A 425 -23.02 -9.95 8.22
C LYS A 425 -24.41 -10.12 8.82
N GLN A 426 -25.31 -9.19 8.52
CA GLN A 426 -26.71 -9.26 8.92
C GLN A 426 -27.38 -10.42 8.20
N VAL A 427 -28.00 -11.32 8.98
CA VAL A 427 -28.76 -12.44 8.43
C VAL A 427 -30.10 -11.89 7.94
N ALA A 428 -30.46 -12.19 6.70
CA ALA A 428 -31.75 -11.78 6.15
C ALA A 428 -32.88 -12.26 7.08
N ALA A 429 -33.80 -11.34 7.43
CA ALA A 429 -34.99 -11.72 8.17
C ALA A 429 -35.70 -12.85 7.42
N PRO A 430 -36.10 -13.95 8.10
CA PRO A 430 -36.82 -15.02 7.44
C PRO A 430 -38.05 -14.43 6.77
N ALA A 431 -38.26 -14.80 5.49
CA ALA A 431 -39.35 -14.27 4.69
C ALA A 431 -40.66 -14.34 5.48
N PRO A 432 -41.47 -13.26 5.51
CA PRO A 432 -42.74 -13.27 6.21
C PRO A 432 -43.53 -14.46 5.70
N LYS A 433 -43.90 -15.37 6.62
CA LYS A 433 -44.72 -16.53 6.26
C LYS A 433 -45.95 -16.01 5.52
N PRO A 434 -46.29 -16.57 4.34
CA PRO A 434 -47.47 -16.12 3.60
C PRO A 434 -48.67 -16.14 4.54
N ASN A 435 -49.38 -15.02 4.55
CA ASN A 435 -50.52 -14.77 5.42
C ASN A 435 -51.59 -15.83 5.09
N VAL A 436 -51.74 -16.85 5.95
CA VAL A 436 -52.75 -17.89 5.77
C VAL A 436 -54.09 -17.26 6.14
N THR A 437 -54.88 -16.93 5.12
CA THR A 437 -56.30 -16.56 5.27
C THR A 437 -57.02 -17.71 5.99
N PRO A 438 -57.83 -17.44 7.03
CA PRO A 438 -58.53 -18.49 7.76
C PRO A 438 -59.60 -19.14 6.87
N GLU A 439 -59.34 -20.37 6.44
CA GLU A 439 -60.32 -21.23 5.79
C GLU A 439 -61.25 -21.84 6.86
N ALA A 440 -62.52 -22.01 6.48
CA ALA A 440 -63.65 -22.39 7.33
C ALA A 440 -63.47 -23.77 8.01
N PRO A 441 -64.16 -24.04 9.15
CA PRO A 441 -63.95 -25.26 9.92
C PRO A 441 -64.43 -26.49 9.15
N GLU A 442 -63.49 -27.30 8.67
CA GLU A 442 -63.75 -28.61 8.10
C GLU A 442 -63.82 -29.68 9.20
N VAL A 443 -64.80 -30.56 9.06
CA VAL A 443 -65.28 -31.54 10.02
C VAL A 443 -64.22 -32.63 10.27
N GLU A 444 -63.93 -32.88 11.55
CA GLU A 444 -63.00 -33.90 12.05
C GLU A 444 -63.48 -35.33 11.73
N PRO A 445 -62.71 -36.15 10.99
CA PRO A 445 -62.95 -37.60 10.89
C PRO A 445 -62.34 -38.34 12.08
N PRO A 446 -62.92 -39.49 12.49
CA PRO A 446 -62.57 -40.16 13.73
C PRO A 446 -61.17 -40.77 13.71
N ALA A 447 -60.53 -40.68 14.89
CA ALA A 447 -59.18 -41.11 15.19
C ALA A 447 -58.87 -42.55 14.72
N GLN A 448 -57.88 -42.68 13.83
CA GLN A 448 -57.22 -43.96 13.58
C GLN A 448 -56.14 -44.20 14.63
N VAL A 449 -56.24 -45.32 15.32
CA VAL A 449 -55.23 -45.84 16.25
C VAL A 449 -54.02 -46.31 15.44
N VAL A 450 -52.93 -45.56 15.50
CA VAL A 450 -51.64 -45.94 14.91
C VAL A 450 -50.85 -46.76 15.94
N PRO A 451 -50.34 -47.96 15.59
CA PRO A 451 -49.52 -48.79 16.48
C PRO A 451 -48.13 -48.16 16.73
N PRO A 452 -47.44 -48.53 17.84
CA PRO A 452 -46.20 -47.89 18.26
C PRO A 452 -45.07 -48.11 17.23
N TYR A 453 -44.52 -47.01 16.76
CA TYR A 453 -43.40 -46.97 15.82
C TYR A 453 -42.11 -47.42 16.53
N LYS A 454 -41.50 -48.48 16.00
CA LYS A 454 -40.19 -49.01 16.39
C LYS A 454 -39.10 -48.04 15.88
N PRO A 455 -38.12 -47.62 16.69
CA PRO A 455 -37.10 -46.66 16.25
C PRO A 455 -36.30 -47.23 15.06
N ILE A 456 -36.24 -46.47 13.97
CA ILE A 456 -35.31 -46.74 12.88
C ILE A 456 -33.95 -46.19 13.30
N GLU A 457 -32.99 -47.10 13.41
CA GLU A 457 -31.60 -46.88 13.73
C GLU A 457 -30.94 -46.06 12.60
N SER A 458 -30.52 -44.84 12.93
CA SER A 458 -29.77 -43.96 12.05
C SER A 458 -28.35 -44.49 11.89
N THR A 459 -28.03 -45.07 10.74
CA THR A 459 -26.65 -45.39 10.34
C THR A 459 -25.92 -44.12 9.93
N GLN A 460 -25.36 -43.44 10.93
CA GLN A 460 -24.35 -42.40 10.74
C GLN A 460 -23.07 -43.06 10.18
N PRO A 461 -22.51 -42.59 9.05
CA PRO A 461 -21.22 -43.06 8.57
C PRO A 461 -20.15 -42.76 9.62
N ALA A 462 -19.32 -43.76 9.93
CA ALA A 462 -18.25 -43.64 10.90
C ALA A 462 -17.30 -42.49 10.52
N PRO A 463 -16.87 -41.65 11.48
CA PRO A 463 -15.81 -40.68 11.23
C PRO A 463 -14.54 -41.41 10.79
N PRO A 464 -13.73 -40.80 9.89
CA PRO A 464 -12.46 -41.39 9.48
C PRO A 464 -11.57 -41.65 10.70
N PRO A 465 -10.78 -42.74 10.69
CA PRO A 465 -9.94 -43.10 11.82
C PRO A 465 -8.95 -41.98 12.13
N ALA A 466 -8.84 -41.67 13.42
CA ALA A 466 -7.86 -40.71 13.93
C ALA A 466 -6.46 -41.10 13.44
N PRO A 467 -5.64 -40.13 12.99
CA PRO A 467 -4.25 -40.40 12.64
C PRO A 467 -3.54 -41.02 13.84
N ALA A 468 -2.73 -42.05 13.55
CA ALA A 468 -1.98 -42.79 14.54
C ALA A 468 -1.16 -41.83 15.42
N PRO A 469 -1.07 -42.09 16.74
CA PRO A 469 -0.18 -41.31 17.60
C PRO A 469 1.23 -41.44 17.06
N GLY A 470 1.80 -40.30 16.64
CA GLY A 470 3.22 -40.19 16.37
C GLY A 470 4.02 -40.56 17.63
N PRO A 471 5.27 -41.01 17.46
CA PRO A 471 6.10 -41.42 18.58
C PRO A 471 6.19 -40.30 19.62
N GLU A 472 5.86 -40.63 20.87
CA GLU A 472 6.04 -39.75 22.03
C GLU A 472 7.49 -39.23 22.07
N GLU A 473 7.67 -37.94 21.86
CA GLU A 473 8.91 -37.27 22.24
C GLU A 473 8.96 -37.20 23.77
N GLY A 474 9.71 -38.13 24.34
CA GLY A 474 10.10 -38.07 25.74
C GLY A 474 10.96 -36.81 26.02
N PRO A 475 10.92 -36.29 27.26
CA PRO A 475 11.62 -35.06 27.60
C PRO A 475 13.14 -35.28 27.50
N LEU A 476 13.75 -34.72 26.47
CA LEU A 476 15.20 -34.58 26.37
C LEU A 476 15.67 -33.63 27.48
N SER A 477 16.29 -34.25 28.48
CA SER A 477 17.00 -33.63 29.59
C SER A 477 17.95 -32.53 29.10
N GLY A 478 17.75 -31.30 29.59
CA GLY A 478 18.53 -30.10 29.30
C GLY A 478 20.00 -30.12 29.74
N ALA A 479 20.54 -31.29 30.10
CA ALA A 479 21.96 -31.46 30.46
C ALA A 479 22.89 -31.61 29.24
N LEU A 480 22.38 -32.03 28.08
CA LEU A 480 23.23 -32.28 26.89
C LEU A 480 23.48 -31.05 26.01
N VAL A 481 22.60 -30.05 26.04
CA VAL A 481 22.77 -28.80 25.28
C VAL A 481 23.86 -27.90 25.88
N ILE A 482 24.05 -27.98 27.21
CA ILE A 482 25.08 -27.19 27.91
C ILE A 482 26.48 -27.74 27.63
N ALA A 483 26.63 -29.07 27.46
CA ALA A 483 27.93 -29.67 27.13
C ALA A 483 28.41 -29.30 25.71
N GLY A 484 27.49 -29.18 24.74
CA GLY A 484 27.82 -28.78 23.37
C GLY A 484 28.28 -27.32 23.25
N LEU A 485 27.64 -26.41 23.99
CA LEU A 485 28.00 -24.99 23.99
C LEU A 485 29.36 -24.71 24.64
N VAL A 486 29.73 -25.48 25.67
CA VAL A 486 31.05 -25.35 26.33
C VAL A 486 32.19 -25.80 25.40
N ILE A 487 31.96 -26.84 24.58
CA ILE A 487 32.97 -27.32 23.63
C ILE A 487 33.18 -26.31 22.48
N LEU A 488 32.10 -25.71 21.96
CA LEU A 488 32.21 -24.67 20.92
C LEU A 488 32.92 -23.40 21.41
N ALA A 489 32.66 -22.98 22.66
CA ALA A 489 33.36 -21.85 23.26
C ALA A 489 34.86 -22.15 23.47
N ALA A 490 35.21 -23.37 23.90
CA ALA A 490 36.60 -23.77 24.09
C ALA A 490 37.39 -23.82 22.76
N VAL A 491 36.77 -24.31 21.69
CA VAL A 491 37.38 -24.34 20.35
C VAL A 491 37.55 -22.92 19.78
N GLY A 492 36.56 -22.04 19.97
CA GLY A 492 36.66 -20.63 19.57
C GLY A 492 37.78 -19.88 20.29
N ILE A 493 37.91 -20.09 21.61
CA ILE A 493 38.99 -19.48 22.42
C ILE A 493 40.36 -20.01 21.98
N LEU A 494 40.49 -21.31 21.70
CA LEU A 494 41.75 -21.89 21.25
C LEU A 494 42.16 -21.38 19.86
N ALA A 495 41.21 -21.26 18.93
CA ALA A 495 41.45 -20.69 17.60
C ALA A 495 41.85 -19.20 17.68
N TYR A 496 41.21 -18.42 18.56
CA TYR A 496 41.56 -17.03 18.79
C TYR A 496 42.97 -16.87 19.37
N LEU A 497 43.34 -17.70 20.36
CA LEU A 497 44.68 -17.68 20.95
C LEU A 497 45.77 -18.11 19.95
N LEU A 498 45.49 -19.07 19.09
CA LEU A 498 46.41 -19.49 18.02
C LEU A 498 46.56 -18.42 16.93
N SER A 499 45.50 -17.70 16.60
CA SER A 499 45.55 -16.57 15.66
C SER A 499 46.40 -15.41 16.20
N ARG A 500 46.27 -15.09 17.49
CA ARG A 500 47.05 -14.02 18.12
C ARG A 500 48.56 -14.31 18.16
N LYS A 501 48.94 -15.57 18.36
CA LYS A 501 50.34 -16.00 18.43
C LYS A 501 51.07 -15.94 17.08
N LYS A 502 50.33 -15.86 15.97
CA LYS A 502 50.89 -15.79 14.61
C LYS A 502 51.29 -14.37 14.19
N ASN A 503 50.94 -13.35 14.96
CA ASN A 503 51.28 -11.95 14.70
C ASN A 503 52.47 -11.44 15.53
N GLU A 504 53.17 -12.31 16.27
CA GLU A 504 54.34 -11.96 17.08
C GLU A 504 55.64 -12.66 16.61
N TYR A 505 55.66 -13.20 15.39
CA TYR A 505 56.87 -13.74 14.75
C TYR A 505 57.11 -13.12 13.38
#